data_AF-A0A6N2BHQ9-F1
#
_entry.id   AF-A0A6N2BHQ9-F1
#
_cell.length_a   1.000
_cell.length_b   1.000
_cell.length_c   1.000
_cell.angle_alpha   90.00
_cell.angle_beta   90.00
_cell.angle_gamma   90.00
#
_symmetry.space_group_name_H-M   'P 1'
#
loop_
_entity.id
_entity.type
_entity.pdbx_description
1 polymer ?
#
loop_
_entity_poly.entity_id
_entity_poly.type
_entity_poly.pdbx_seq_one_letter_code
_entity_poly.pdbx_strand_id
1 'polypeptide(L)'
;MTYSVTNTAANTPGGARFNRDIGAQYCQQTLAAATSFIWNIFQQNFPADRKNVPKVSMFVDDMAGVAYTNNNQIHVSARAPGGLIEGIADYVRLKAGLGASHWVKPGQGDRWDQGYDVTAQFLNYCNSLRNGFVAELNKKMRNGYSDQFFVDLLGKTVDQLWSNYKAKFRGRFRLN
;
A
#
# COMPACT_ATOMS: atom_id res chain seq x y z
N MET A 1 -3.91 14.05 -20.85
CA MET A 1 -3.56 13.91 -19.42
C MET A 1 -2.07 13.64 -19.34
N THR A 2 -1.35 14.37 -18.50
CA THR A 2 0.07 14.14 -18.20
C THR A 2 0.25 13.71 -16.75
N TYR A 3 1.33 12.98 -16.47
CA TYR A 3 1.65 12.48 -15.14
C TYR A 3 3.06 12.89 -14.75
N SER A 4 3.23 13.48 -13.57
CA SER A 4 4.55 13.79 -13.02
C SER A 4 4.72 13.13 -11.67
N VAL A 5 5.93 12.66 -11.38
CA VAL A 5 6.29 12.09 -10.09
C VAL A 5 7.56 12.79 -9.63
N THR A 6 7.52 13.38 -8.44
CA THR A 6 8.63 14.12 -7.85
C THR A 6 8.96 13.54 -6.49
N ASN A 7 10.22 13.23 -6.23
CA ASN A 7 10.68 12.81 -4.91
C ASN A 7 11.35 14.00 -4.21
N THR A 8 10.63 14.67 -3.33
CA THR A 8 11.15 15.80 -2.53
C THR A 8 11.93 15.29 -1.31
N ALA A 9 11.74 14.03 -0.95
CA ALA A 9 12.31 13.37 0.23
C ALA A 9 13.53 12.49 -0.08
N ALA A 10 14.25 12.73 -1.17
CA ALA A 10 15.31 11.84 -1.66
C ALA A 10 16.40 11.54 -0.61
N ASN A 11 16.62 12.43 0.35
CA ASN A 11 17.61 12.28 1.43
C ASN A 11 17.10 11.46 2.63
N THR A 12 15.85 11.02 2.62
CA THR A 12 15.29 10.12 3.64
C THR A 12 15.48 8.65 3.25
N PRO A 13 15.49 7.70 4.20
CA PRO A 13 15.53 6.28 3.87
C PRO A 13 14.39 5.84 2.93
N GLY A 14 13.18 6.34 3.14
CA GLY A 14 12.03 6.04 2.29
C GLY A 14 12.14 6.63 0.88
N GLY A 15 12.59 7.88 0.76
CA GLY A 15 12.81 8.52 -0.53
C GLY A 15 13.96 7.88 -1.32
N ALA A 16 15.05 7.48 -0.66
CA ALA A 16 16.13 6.73 -1.29
C ALA A 16 15.64 5.36 -1.79
N ARG A 17 14.84 4.65 -0.98
CA ARG A 17 14.21 3.39 -1.38
C ARG A 17 13.28 3.56 -2.59
N PHE A 18 12.45 4.60 -2.59
CA PHE A 18 11.58 4.90 -3.73
C PHE A 18 12.37 5.01 -5.03
N ASN A 19 13.50 5.72 -5.04
CA ASN A 19 14.32 5.87 -6.24
C ASN A 19 14.94 4.54 -6.70
N ARG A 20 15.29 3.65 -5.76
CA ARG A 20 15.97 2.37 -6.04
C ARG A 20 15.00 1.28 -6.50
N ASP A 21 13.86 1.14 -5.83
CA ASP A 21 13.01 -0.06 -5.93
C ASP A 21 11.72 0.19 -6.74
N ILE A 22 11.24 1.44 -6.83
CA ILE A 22 9.95 1.79 -7.46
C ILE A 22 10.19 2.68 -8.68
N GLY A 23 10.73 3.87 -8.47
CA GLY A 23 11.07 4.84 -9.51
C GLY A 23 9.87 5.63 -10.05
N ALA A 24 10.18 6.85 -10.53
CA ALA A 24 9.19 7.78 -11.07
C ALA A 24 8.44 7.21 -12.29
N GLN A 25 9.14 6.51 -13.18
CA GLN A 25 8.56 5.97 -14.41
C GLN A 25 7.48 4.92 -14.12
N TYR A 26 7.72 4.00 -13.20
CA TYR A 26 6.73 3.00 -12.80
C TYR A 26 5.46 3.66 -12.23
N CYS A 27 5.63 4.67 -11.38
CA CYS A 27 4.50 5.43 -10.84
C CYS A 27 3.71 6.18 -11.92
N GLN A 28 4.38 6.79 -12.90
CA GLN A 28 3.71 7.43 -14.04
C GLN A 28 2.87 6.42 -14.84
N GLN A 29 3.43 5.24 -15.14
CA GLN A 29 2.72 4.16 -15.83
C GLN A 29 1.50 3.68 -15.01
N THR A 30 1.67 3.52 -13.71
CA THR A 30 0.60 3.10 -12.79
C THR A 30 -0.53 4.13 -12.73
N LEU A 31 -0.20 5.43 -12.62
CA LEU A 31 -1.19 6.51 -12.63
C LEU A 31 -1.96 6.57 -13.95
N ALA A 32 -1.27 6.34 -15.07
CA ALA A 32 -1.89 6.25 -16.39
C ALA A 32 -2.84 5.05 -16.52
N ALA A 33 -2.42 3.87 -16.05
CA ALA A 33 -3.23 2.67 -16.03
C ALA A 33 -4.48 2.84 -15.15
N ALA A 34 -4.32 3.38 -13.94
CA ALA A 34 -5.43 3.64 -13.02
C ALA A 34 -6.44 4.64 -13.60
N THR A 35 -5.96 5.70 -14.25
CA THR A 35 -6.82 6.69 -14.91
C THR A 35 -7.62 6.06 -16.06
N SER A 36 -6.97 5.23 -16.87
CA SER A 36 -7.63 4.50 -17.97
C SER A 36 -8.67 3.52 -17.44
N PHE A 37 -8.35 2.80 -16.36
CA PHE A 37 -9.28 1.90 -15.68
C PHE A 37 -10.53 2.64 -15.17
N ILE A 38 -10.36 3.80 -14.54
CA ILE A 38 -11.47 4.65 -14.06
C ILE A 38 -12.33 5.09 -15.25
N TRP A 39 -11.74 5.63 -16.32
CA TRP A 39 -12.50 6.06 -17.50
C TRP A 39 -13.32 4.91 -18.10
N ASN A 40 -12.75 3.70 -18.15
CA ASN A 40 -13.46 2.52 -18.66
C ASN A 40 -14.65 2.13 -17.77
N ILE A 41 -14.49 2.12 -16.43
CA ILE A 41 -15.59 1.80 -15.50
C ILE A 41 -16.74 2.79 -15.62
N PHE A 42 -16.43 4.08 -15.72
CA PHE A 42 -17.43 5.14 -15.82
C PHE A 42 -17.88 5.42 -17.26
N GLN A 43 -17.45 4.59 -18.23
CA GLN A 43 -17.79 4.74 -19.65
C GLN A 43 -17.46 6.14 -20.21
N GLN A 44 -16.43 6.81 -19.66
CA GLN A 44 -15.94 8.12 -20.10
C GLN A 44 -15.01 7.99 -21.31
N ASN A 45 -15.53 7.35 -22.36
CA ASN A 45 -14.78 6.92 -23.52
C ASN A 45 -14.30 8.10 -24.37
N PHE A 46 -15.02 9.23 -24.35
CA PHE A 46 -14.65 10.43 -25.10
C PHE A 46 -14.05 11.51 -24.19
N PRO A 47 -13.12 12.35 -24.71
CA PRO A 47 -12.56 13.46 -23.93
C PRO A 47 -13.61 14.41 -23.34
N ALA A 48 -14.76 14.57 -24.00
CA ALA A 48 -15.86 15.41 -23.55
C ALA A 48 -16.56 14.89 -22.28
N ASP A 49 -16.51 13.58 -22.02
CA ASP A 49 -17.14 12.95 -20.84
C ASP A 49 -16.26 13.06 -19.59
N ARG A 50 -15.00 13.44 -19.77
CA ARG A 50 -13.97 13.43 -18.73
C ARG A 50 -13.92 14.79 -18.06
N LYS A 51 -13.73 14.78 -16.74
CA LYS A 51 -13.39 16.00 -16.00
C LYS A 51 -12.10 16.60 -16.57
N ASN A 52 -12.09 17.91 -16.84
CA ASN A 52 -10.92 18.62 -17.38
C ASN A 52 -9.82 18.79 -16.34
N VAL A 53 -9.07 17.72 -16.10
CA VAL A 53 -7.85 17.70 -15.32
C VAL A 53 -6.73 17.34 -16.28
N PRO A 54 -5.86 18.26 -16.71
CA PRO A 54 -4.86 17.95 -17.72
C PRO A 54 -3.63 17.23 -17.16
N LYS A 55 -3.41 17.28 -15.84
CA LYS A 55 -2.24 16.76 -15.15
C LYS A 55 -2.58 16.15 -13.80
N VAL A 56 -1.98 15.00 -13.47
CA VAL A 56 -1.92 14.44 -12.12
C VAL A 56 -0.46 14.43 -11.66
N SER A 57 -0.20 14.89 -10.44
CA SER A 57 1.16 14.94 -9.86
C SER A 57 1.24 14.06 -8.64
N MET A 58 2.29 13.26 -8.53
CA MET A 58 2.61 12.52 -7.31
C MET A 58 3.88 13.07 -6.68
N PHE A 59 3.87 13.23 -5.37
CA PHE A 59 5.01 13.65 -4.57
C PHE A 59 5.36 12.58 -3.56
N VAL A 60 6.65 12.26 -3.43
CA VAL A 60 7.18 11.50 -2.29
C VAL A 60 7.79 12.53 -1.35
N ASP A 61 7.15 12.71 -0.21
CA ASP A 61 7.44 13.79 0.74
C ASP A 61 7.89 13.26 2.10
N ASP A 62 8.75 14.03 2.77
CA ASP A 62 9.15 13.78 4.14
C ASP A 62 8.06 14.29 5.09
N MET A 63 6.94 13.57 5.11
CA MET A 63 5.74 13.97 5.83
C MET A 63 5.23 12.85 6.73
N ALA A 64 4.42 13.23 7.71
CA ALA A 64 3.68 12.26 8.49
C ALA A 64 2.47 11.70 7.71
N GLY A 65 1.90 10.59 8.17
CA GLY A 65 0.84 9.87 7.46
C GLY A 65 1.37 8.86 6.47
N VAL A 66 0.47 8.25 5.71
CA VAL A 66 0.82 7.30 4.62
C VAL A 66 0.70 8.01 3.28
N ALA A 67 -0.45 8.64 3.02
CA ALA A 67 -0.69 9.43 1.83
C ALA A 67 -1.88 10.37 2.04
N TYR A 68 -1.95 11.44 1.24
CA TYR A 68 -3.15 12.25 1.09
C TYR A 68 -3.27 12.79 -0.34
N THR A 69 -4.45 13.31 -0.68
CA THR A 69 -4.69 13.97 -1.97
C THR A 69 -5.06 15.44 -1.78
N ASN A 70 -4.54 16.31 -2.64
CA ASN A 70 -4.96 17.70 -2.73
C ASN A 70 -5.18 18.06 -4.20
N ASN A 71 -6.44 18.29 -4.59
CA ASN A 71 -6.84 18.51 -5.98
C ASN A 71 -6.34 17.39 -6.93
N ASN A 72 -5.37 17.71 -7.79
CA ASN A 72 -4.76 16.78 -8.74
C ASN A 72 -3.40 16.24 -8.27
N GLN A 73 -3.10 16.38 -6.97
CA GLN A 73 -1.85 15.96 -6.36
C GLN A 73 -2.07 14.80 -5.41
N ILE A 74 -1.16 13.83 -5.45
CA ILE A 74 -1.07 12.69 -4.55
C ILE A 74 0.24 12.84 -3.79
N HIS A 75 0.17 12.93 -2.48
CA HIS A 75 1.36 12.99 -1.62
C HIS A 75 1.50 11.67 -0.91
N VAL A 76 2.70 11.07 -0.94
CA VAL A 76 3.02 9.79 -0.29
C VAL A 76 4.20 9.99 0.65
N SER A 77 4.09 9.45 1.87
CA SER A 77 5.09 9.66 2.91
C SER A 77 6.35 8.81 2.68
N ALA A 78 7.50 9.43 2.89
CA ALA A 78 8.79 8.75 3.00
C ALA A 78 9.15 8.29 4.42
N ARG A 79 8.30 8.60 5.43
CA ARG A 79 8.51 8.24 6.84
C ARG A 79 7.86 6.92 7.26
N ALA A 80 6.84 6.47 6.55
CA ALA A 80 6.21 5.18 6.84
C ALA A 80 7.08 4.02 6.31
N PRO A 81 7.11 2.84 6.99
CA PRO A 81 7.87 1.69 6.51
C PRO A 81 7.44 1.32 5.09
N GLY A 82 8.38 1.34 4.14
CA GLY A 82 8.06 1.15 2.73
C GLY A 82 7.26 -0.12 2.44
N GLY A 83 7.62 -1.23 3.09
CA GLY A 83 6.89 -2.48 2.93
C GLY A 83 5.51 -2.51 3.59
N LEU A 84 5.23 -1.65 4.59
CA LEU A 84 3.88 -1.44 5.12
C LEU A 84 3.04 -0.60 4.15
N ILE A 85 3.61 0.44 3.53
CA ILE A 85 2.91 1.25 2.52
C ILE A 85 2.51 0.37 1.32
N GLU A 86 3.45 -0.38 0.78
CA GLU A 86 3.22 -1.34 -0.31
C GLU A 86 2.19 -2.39 0.08
N GLY A 87 2.33 -2.93 1.30
CA GLY A 87 1.38 -3.89 1.85
C GLY A 87 -0.04 -3.37 1.99
N ILE A 88 -0.22 -2.10 2.38
CA ILE A 88 -1.54 -1.47 2.45
C ILE A 88 -2.13 -1.31 1.04
N ALA A 89 -1.31 -0.92 0.05
CA ALA A 89 -1.77 -0.80 -1.33
C ALA A 89 -2.22 -2.16 -1.89
N ASP A 90 -1.43 -3.22 -1.70
CA ASP A 90 -1.79 -4.57 -2.14
C ASP A 90 -2.90 -5.18 -1.27
N TYR A 91 -3.06 -4.79 0.00
CA TYR A 91 -4.23 -5.14 0.80
C TYR A 91 -5.52 -4.58 0.18
N VAL A 92 -5.51 -3.32 -0.28
CA VAL A 92 -6.67 -2.74 -0.97
C VAL A 92 -6.99 -3.50 -2.25
N ARG A 93 -5.97 -3.84 -3.06
CA ARG A 93 -6.14 -4.69 -4.26
C ARG A 93 -6.71 -6.07 -3.92
N LEU A 94 -6.24 -6.69 -2.84
CA LEU A 94 -6.76 -7.96 -2.34
C LEU A 94 -8.25 -7.85 -2.01
N LYS A 95 -8.65 -6.82 -1.26
CA LYS A 95 -10.04 -6.59 -0.87
C LYS A 95 -10.96 -6.23 -2.04
N ALA A 96 -10.40 -5.64 -3.11
CA ALA A 96 -11.11 -5.34 -4.35
C ALA A 96 -11.20 -6.53 -5.32
N GLY A 97 -10.60 -7.69 -5.00
CA GLY A 97 -10.56 -8.84 -5.91
C GLY A 97 -9.58 -8.68 -7.08
N LEU A 98 -8.63 -7.74 -6.99
CA LEU A 98 -7.65 -7.39 -8.03
C LEU A 98 -6.25 -7.97 -7.72
N GLY A 99 -6.19 -9.07 -6.97
CA GLY A 99 -4.94 -9.78 -6.68
C GLY A 99 -4.36 -10.41 -7.96
N ALA A 100 -3.04 -10.39 -8.12
CA ALA A 100 -2.41 -11.01 -9.28
C ALA A 100 -2.26 -12.52 -9.09
N SER A 101 -2.27 -13.29 -10.18
CA SER A 101 -2.18 -14.76 -10.15
C SER A 101 -0.88 -15.29 -9.54
N HIS A 102 0.19 -14.50 -9.56
CA HIS A 102 1.50 -14.85 -9.01
C HIS A 102 1.66 -14.47 -7.52
N TRP A 103 0.61 -13.95 -6.88
CA TRP A 103 0.71 -13.54 -5.47
C TRP A 103 0.93 -14.73 -4.54
N VAL A 104 1.70 -14.48 -3.49
CA VAL A 104 1.98 -15.47 -2.46
C VAL A 104 0.69 -15.93 -1.76
N LYS A 105 0.73 -17.18 -1.31
CA LYS A 105 -0.34 -17.75 -0.49
C LYS A 105 -0.23 -17.26 0.96
N PRO A 106 -1.34 -17.18 1.72
CA PRO A 106 -1.28 -16.89 3.14
C PRO A 106 -0.30 -17.82 3.87
N GLY A 107 0.55 -17.24 4.70
CA GLY A 107 1.62 -17.92 5.45
C GLY A 107 2.98 -17.97 4.75
N GLN A 108 3.09 -17.54 3.49
CA GLN A 108 4.39 -17.41 2.80
C GLN A 108 5.10 -16.10 3.15
N GLY A 109 6.35 -15.96 2.73
CA GLY A 109 7.24 -14.84 3.05
C GLY A 109 8.01 -15.00 4.36
N ASP A 110 9.00 -14.15 4.54
CA ASP A 110 9.99 -14.24 5.62
C ASP A 110 9.74 -13.20 6.71
N ARG A 111 9.27 -12.00 6.33
CA ARG A 111 9.01 -10.88 7.24
C ARG A 111 7.66 -10.22 6.99
N TRP A 112 7.05 -9.69 8.05
CA TRP A 112 5.69 -9.14 8.01
C TRP A 112 5.57 -7.87 7.16
N ASP A 113 6.63 -7.06 7.07
CA ASP A 113 6.75 -5.80 6.34
C ASP A 113 7.68 -5.92 5.13
N GLN A 114 7.86 -7.11 4.55
CA GLN A 114 8.74 -7.27 3.37
C GLN A 114 8.18 -6.60 2.11
N GLY A 115 6.96 -6.10 2.16
CA GLY A 115 6.29 -5.41 1.06
C GLY A 115 5.26 -6.28 0.34
N TYR A 116 4.59 -5.62 -0.60
CA TYR A 116 3.70 -6.22 -1.59
C TYR A 116 2.64 -7.19 -1.03
N ASP A 117 2.42 -8.29 -1.74
CA ASP A 117 1.45 -9.33 -1.46
C ASP A 117 1.66 -10.00 -0.10
N VAL A 118 2.89 -10.13 0.37
CA VAL A 118 3.18 -10.76 1.67
C VAL A 118 2.64 -9.92 2.82
N THR A 119 3.00 -8.62 2.84
CA THR A 119 2.47 -7.70 3.85
C THR A 119 0.95 -7.60 3.71
N ALA A 120 0.41 -7.59 2.48
CA ALA A 120 -1.03 -7.54 2.25
C ALA A 120 -1.77 -8.75 2.86
N GLN A 121 -1.24 -9.96 2.68
CA GLN A 121 -1.82 -11.18 3.28
C GLN A 121 -1.76 -11.14 4.81
N PHE A 122 -0.67 -10.62 5.38
CA PHE A 122 -0.57 -10.41 6.83
C PHE A 122 -1.58 -9.40 7.36
N LEU A 123 -1.71 -8.24 6.70
CA LEU A 123 -2.69 -7.22 7.05
C LEU A 123 -4.13 -7.75 6.93
N ASN A 124 -4.40 -8.59 5.94
CA ASN A 124 -5.69 -9.27 5.80
C ASN A 124 -5.97 -10.23 6.96
N TYR A 125 -4.95 -10.96 7.43
CA TYR A 125 -5.04 -11.74 8.66
C TYR A 125 -5.33 -10.85 9.88
N CYS A 126 -4.61 -9.75 10.09
CA CYS A 126 -4.85 -8.81 11.18
C CYS A 126 -6.27 -8.23 11.13
N ASN A 127 -6.77 -7.88 9.94
CA ASN A 127 -8.15 -7.43 9.75
C ASN A 127 -9.20 -8.52 10.03
N SER A 128 -8.85 -9.80 9.87
CA SER A 128 -9.74 -10.90 10.27
C SER A 128 -9.83 -11.06 11.79
N LEU A 129 -8.81 -10.62 12.54
CA LEU A 129 -8.83 -10.62 14.01
C LEU A 129 -9.63 -9.43 14.57
N ARG A 130 -9.54 -8.27 13.89
CA ARG A 130 -10.31 -7.08 14.21
C ARG A 130 -10.75 -6.39 12.92
N ASN A 131 -12.06 -6.43 12.66
CA ASN A 131 -12.61 -5.74 11.51
C ASN A 131 -12.28 -4.23 11.58
N GLY A 132 -11.76 -3.67 10.49
CA GLY A 132 -11.32 -2.28 10.43
C GLY A 132 -9.90 -2.03 10.95
N PHE A 133 -9.12 -3.08 11.27
CA PHE A 133 -7.74 -2.96 11.72
C PHE A 133 -6.90 -2.06 10.80
N VAL A 134 -6.89 -2.32 9.49
CA VAL A 134 -6.04 -1.57 8.55
C VAL A 134 -6.46 -0.11 8.46
N ALA A 135 -7.76 0.19 8.54
CA ALA A 135 -8.27 1.56 8.55
C ALA A 135 -7.80 2.32 9.80
N GLU A 136 -7.88 1.70 10.97
CA GLU A 136 -7.44 2.29 12.24
C GLU A 136 -5.91 2.40 12.33
N LEU A 137 -5.17 1.44 11.78
CA LEU A 137 -3.72 1.52 11.65
C LEU A 137 -3.33 2.72 10.79
N ASN A 138 -3.92 2.86 9.59
CA ASN A 138 -3.70 4.02 8.72
C ASN A 138 -4.06 5.34 9.42
N LYS A 139 -5.14 5.37 10.22
CA LYS A 139 -5.53 6.55 10.99
C LYS A 139 -4.51 6.89 12.08
N LYS A 140 -3.95 5.91 12.79
CA LYS A 140 -2.88 6.11 13.78
C LYS A 140 -1.57 6.58 13.17
N MET A 141 -1.28 6.13 11.94
CA MET A 141 -0.07 6.50 11.21
C MET A 141 -0.02 7.96 10.75
N ARG A 142 -1.08 8.75 10.96
CA ARG A 142 -1.17 10.18 10.58
C ARG A 142 0.03 11.01 11.02
N ASN A 143 0.66 10.67 12.15
CA ASN A 143 1.79 11.42 12.72
C ASN A 143 3.12 10.63 12.70
N GLY A 144 3.17 9.51 11.97
CA GLY A 144 4.31 8.61 11.94
C GLY A 144 3.93 7.18 12.32
N TYR A 145 4.81 6.23 12.02
CA TYR A 145 4.60 4.81 12.31
C TYR A 145 5.23 4.39 13.64
N SER A 146 4.58 3.46 14.33
CA SER A 146 5.13 2.75 15.48
C SER A 146 4.58 1.32 15.54
N ASP A 147 5.44 0.33 15.82
CA ASP A 147 5.02 -1.06 16.04
C ASP A 147 4.04 -1.18 17.23
N GLN A 148 4.07 -0.21 18.16
CA GLN A 148 3.14 -0.14 19.29
C GLN A 148 1.67 -0.07 18.84
N PHE A 149 1.39 0.43 17.64
CA PHE A 149 0.02 0.47 17.11
C PHE A 149 -0.60 -0.92 16.98
N PHE A 150 0.20 -1.98 16.77
CA PHE A 150 -0.31 -3.35 16.76
C PHE A 150 -0.77 -3.79 18.15
N VAL A 151 -0.04 -3.40 19.19
CA VAL A 151 -0.41 -3.67 20.58
C VAL A 151 -1.68 -2.89 20.94
N ASP A 152 -1.75 -1.61 20.58
CA ASP A 152 -2.92 -0.78 20.86
C ASP A 152 -4.20 -1.29 20.18
N LEU A 153 -4.07 -1.89 18.99
CA LEU A 153 -5.20 -2.34 18.17
C LEU A 153 -5.57 -3.81 18.35
N LEU A 154 -4.62 -4.68 18.70
CA LEU A 154 -4.81 -6.14 18.75
C LEU A 154 -4.28 -6.79 20.05
N GLY A 155 -3.72 -6.00 20.98
CA GLY A 155 -3.20 -6.48 22.26
C GLY A 155 -1.94 -7.35 22.17
N LYS A 156 -1.26 -7.37 21.02
CA LYS A 156 -0.06 -8.19 20.76
C LYS A 156 0.95 -7.41 19.95
N THR A 157 2.23 -7.73 20.12
CA THR A 157 3.30 -7.16 19.29
C THR A 157 3.17 -7.65 17.85
N VAL A 158 3.72 -6.90 16.89
CA VAL A 158 3.70 -7.30 15.48
C VAL A 158 4.39 -8.66 15.27
N ASP A 159 5.46 -8.96 16.01
CA ASP A 159 6.17 -10.24 15.95
C ASP A 159 5.35 -11.42 16.47
N GLN A 160 4.58 -11.21 17.55
CA GLN A 160 3.65 -12.22 18.06
C GLN A 160 2.54 -12.49 17.04
N LEU A 161 1.99 -11.44 16.43
CA LEU A 161 0.98 -11.56 15.39
C LEU A 161 1.52 -12.27 14.15
N TRP A 162 2.74 -11.95 13.73
CA TRP A 162 3.42 -12.62 12.61
C TRP A 162 3.65 -14.10 12.90
N SER A 163 4.11 -14.43 14.11
CA SER A 163 4.29 -15.82 14.54
C SER A 163 2.97 -16.60 14.52
N ASN A 164 1.89 -15.99 15.01
CA ASN A 164 0.55 -16.59 14.97
C ASN A 164 0.04 -16.78 13.53
N TYR A 165 0.28 -15.80 12.67
CA TYR A 165 -0.03 -15.89 11.24
C TYR A 165 0.69 -17.08 10.60
N LYS A 166 2.01 -17.20 10.79
CA LYS A 166 2.79 -18.33 10.28
C LYS A 166 2.29 -19.67 10.84
N ALA A 167 1.96 -19.73 12.13
CA ALA A 167 1.41 -20.95 12.75
C ALA A 167 0.05 -21.34 12.16
N LYS A 168 -0.87 -20.39 11.98
CA LYS A 168 -2.20 -20.61 11.39
C LYS A 168 -2.13 -21.22 9.98
N PHE A 169 -1.17 -20.79 9.19
CA PHE A 169 -1.05 -21.22 7.78
C PHE A 169 0.01 -22.31 7.54
N ARG A 170 0.85 -22.63 8.52
CA ARG A 170 1.83 -23.75 8.47
C ARG A 170 1.20 -25.10 8.12
N GLY A 171 -0.04 -25.36 8.57
CA GLY A 171 -0.77 -26.61 8.27
C GLY A 171 -1.22 -26.76 6.82
N ARG A 172 -1.24 -25.68 6.02
CA ARG A 172 -1.68 -25.71 4.61
C ARG A 172 -0.59 -26.07 3.60
N PHE A 173 0.65 -26.26 4.05
CA PHE A 173 1.81 -26.58 3.20
C PHE A 173 2.33 -28.02 3.41
N ARG A 174 1.65 -28.83 4.23
CA ARG A 174 2.05 -30.22 4.57
C ARG A 174 1.30 -31.31 3.80
N LEU A 175 0.44 -30.93 2.86
CA LEU A 175 -0.26 -31.85 1.98
C LEU A 175 0.01 -31.40 0.54
N ASN A 176 1.02 -32.01 -0.06
CA ASN A 176 1.26 -32.17 -1.51
C ASN A 176 2.32 -33.24 -1.67
#